data_AF-A0A2N3TCV8-F1
#
_entry.id   AF-A0A2N3TCV8-F1
#
_cell.length_a   1.000
_cell.length_b   1.000
_cell.length_c   1.000
_cell.angle_alpha   90.00
_cell.angle_beta   90.00
_cell.angle_gamma   90.00
#
_symmetry.space_group_name_H-M   'P 1'
#
loop_
_entity.id
_entity.type
_entity.pdbx_description
1 polymer ?
#
loop_
_entity_poly.entity_id
_entity_poly.type
_entity_poly.pdbx_seq_one_letter_code
_entity_poly.pdbx_strand_id
1 'polypeptide(L)'
;MFASLKKNFISLSILFFLVSCTSYAQEKPVRLVEEKQKKRTIIYIQNDTDTDKSVFLKVNPTGYRRSAQRPIIKNIPAKSKIQMLILIPLTDVESQYSYNLIINEELETIDVKHGKNLKKKGSI
;
A
#
# COMPACT_ATOMS: atom_id res chain seq x y z
N MET A 1 -5.37 -45.96 -37.27
CA MET A 1 -4.63 -45.85 -35.99
C MET A 1 -4.08 -44.42 -35.72
N PHE A 2 -3.59 -43.70 -36.74
CA PHE A 2 -3.01 -42.34 -36.58
C PHE A 2 -3.98 -41.21 -36.17
N ALA A 3 -5.28 -41.32 -36.45
CA ALA A 3 -6.27 -40.29 -36.08
C ALA A 3 -6.54 -40.23 -34.57
N SER A 4 -6.49 -41.38 -33.88
CA SER A 4 -6.69 -41.47 -32.42
C SER A 4 -5.53 -40.81 -31.66
N LEU A 5 -4.29 -41.01 -32.15
CA LEU A 5 -3.10 -40.41 -31.56
C LEU A 5 -3.14 -38.88 -31.64
N LYS A 6 -3.53 -38.30 -32.79
CA LYS A 6 -3.69 -36.84 -32.97
C LYS A 6 -4.77 -36.24 -32.07
N LYS A 7 -5.88 -36.95 -31.84
CA LYS A 7 -6.97 -36.51 -30.94
C LYS A 7 -6.50 -36.41 -29.48
N ASN A 8 -5.64 -37.33 -29.05
CA ASN A 8 -5.07 -37.32 -27.69
C ASN A 8 -4.07 -36.16 -27.50
N PHE A 9 -3.28 -35.82 -28.53
CA PHE A 9 -2.38 -34.66 -28.49
C PHE A 9 -3.15 -33.33 -28.44
N ILE A 10 -4.27 -33.21 -29.17
CA ILE A 10 -5.13 -32.01 -29.14
C ILE A 10 -5.78 -31.85 -27.75
N SER A 11 -6.28 -32.95 -27.19
CA SER A 11 -6.86 -32.98 -25.83
C SER A 11 -5.83 -32.55 -24.77
N LEU A 12 -4.60 -33.07 -24.85
CA LEU A 12 -3.52 -32.74 -23.92
C LEU A 12 -3.08 -31.27 -24.04
N SER A 13 -3.06 -30.73 -25.26
CA SER A 13 -2.75 -29.32 -25.51
C SER A 13 -3.81 -28.36 -24.93
N ILE A 14 -5.09 -28.72 -25.01
CA ILE A 14 -6.19 -27.96 -24.42
C ILE A 14 -6.10 -27.97 -22.89
N LEU A 15 -5.78 -29.12 -22.30
CA LEU A 15 -5.60 -29.25 -20.85
C LEU A 15 -4.42 -28.38 -20.34
N PHE A 16 -3.31 -28.36 -21.08
CA PHE A 16 -2.15 -27.53 -20.75
C PHE A 16 -2.44 -26.01 -20.84
N PHE A 17 -3.26 -25.61 -21.83
CA PHE A 17 -3.72 -24.24 -21.98
C PHE A 17 -4.61 -23.78 -20.82
N LEU A 18 -5.52 -24.64 -20.35
CA LEU A 18 -6.41 -24.35 -19.21
C LEU A 18 -5.66 -24.17 -17.89
N VAL A 19 -4.63 -24.99 -17.63
CA VAL A 19 -3.81 -24.90 -16.40
C VAL A 19 -2.94 -23.63 -16.39
N SER A 20 -2.57 -23.11 -17.56
CA SER A 20 -1.73 -21.92 -17.67
C SER A 20 -2.46 -20.62 -17.31
N CYS A 21 -3.81 -20.61 -17.32
CA CYS A 21 -4.60 -19.41 -17.04
C CYS A 21 -4.73 -19.05 -15.55
N THR A 22 -4.36 -19.92 -14.60
CA THR A 22 -4.64 -19.71 -13.16
C THR A 22 -3.50 -19.06 -12.36
N SER A 23 -2.39 -18.71 -12.99
CA SER A 23 -1.12 -18.43 -12.27
C SER A 23 -0.88 -16.99 -11.79
N TYR A 24 -1.86 -16.07 -11.86
CA TYR A 24 -1.59 -14.62 -11.69
C TYR A 24 -2.43 -13.86 -10.66
N ALA A 25 -2.77 -14.48 -9.52
CA ALA A 25 -3.49 -13.78 -8.44
C ALA A 25 -2.78 -13.92 -7.08
N GLN A 26 -1.56 -13.35 -6.96
CA GLN A 26 -0.97 -13.12 -5.64
C GLN A 26 -1.53 -11.80 -5.09
N GLU A 27 -2.58 -11.89 -4.26
CA GLU A 27 -3.08 -10.73 -3.55
C GLU A 27 -2.02 -10.22 -2.56
N LYS A 28 -1.82 -8.89 -2.53
CA LYS A 28 -0.93 -8.27 -1.55
C LYS A 28 -1.54 -8.42 -0.15
N PRO A 29 -0.79 -8.94 0.84
CA PRO A 29 -1.30 -9.21 2.19
C PRO A 29 -1.71 -7.96 2.97
N VAL A 30 -1.05 -6.82 2.70
CA VAL A 30 -1.43 -5.51 3.22
C VAL A 30 -1.53 -4.55 2.05
N ARG A 31 -2.66 -3.85 1.91
CA ARG A 31 -2.95 -3.01 0.73
C ARG A 31 -3.65 -1.71 1.09
N LEU A 32 -3.39 -0.70 0.27
CA LEU A 32 -4.11 0.57 0.30
C LEU A 32 -5.48 0.39 -0.36
N VAL A 33 -6.53 0.86 0.31
CA VAL A 33 -7.90 0.85 -0.20
C VAL A 33 -8.41 2.28 -0.24
N GLU A 34 -8.85 2.72 -1.43
CA GLU A 34 -9.46 4.03 -1.62
C GLU A 34 -10.98 3.94 -1.53
N GLU A 35 -11.58 4.86 -0.79
CA GLU A 35 -13.02 5.09 -0.82
C GLU A 35 -13.29 6.51 -1.30
N LYS A 36 -13.71 6.64 -2.56
CA LYS A 36 -14.01 7.94 -3.18
C LYS A 36 -15.40 8.41 -2.77
N GLN A 37 -15.48 9.59 -2.18
CA GLN A 37 -16.72 10.28 -1.85
C GLN A 37 -16.81 11.60 -2.64
N LYS A 38 -17.99 12.22 -2.68
CA LYS A 38 -18.26 13.42 -3.51
C LYS A 38 -17.27 14.59 -3.31
N LYS A 39 -16.78 14.79 -2.08
CA LYS A 39 -15.90 15.93 -1.72
C LYS A 39 -14.54 15.51 -1.13
N ARG A 40 -14.27 14.21 -1.03
CA ARG A 40 -13.07 13.69 -0.37
C ARG A 40 -12.81 12.24 -0.77
N THR A 41 -11.57 11.81 -0.69
CA THR A 41 -11.19 10.39 -0.80
C THR A 41 -10.64 9.93 0.54
N ILE A 42 -11.19 8.85 1.09
CA ILE A 42 -10.69 8.27 2.33
C ILE A 42 -9.71 7.16 1.99
N ILE A 43 -8.52 7.22 2.57
CA ILE A 43 -7.47 6.22 2.39
C ILE A 43 -7.46 5.31 3.61
N TYR A 44 -7.65 4.03 3.34
CA TYR A 44 -7.54 2.96 4.33
C TYR A 44 -6.35 2.07 4.02
N ILE A 45 -5.87 1.38 5.05
CA ILE A 45 -5.01 0.21 4.90
C ILE A 45 -5.79 -1.00 5.38
N GLN A 46 -5.84 -2.01 4.52
CA GLN A 46 -6.39 -3.33 4.79
C GLN A 46 -5.23 -4.28 5.11
N ASN A 47 -5.29 -4.94 6.26
CA ASN A 47 -4.40 -6.04 6.61
C ASN A 47 -5.18 -7.35 6.49
N ASP A 48 -4.91 -8.13 5.45
CA ASP A 48 -5.53 -9.42 5.18
C ASP A 48 -4.72 -10.59 5.81
N THR A 49 -3.63 -10.30 6.53
CA THR A 49 -2.84 -11.32 7.24
C THR A 49 -3.45 -11.71 8.58
N ASP A 50 -2.95 -12.80 9.15
CA ASP A 50 -3.33 -13.31 10.47
C ASP A 50 -2.50 -12.69 11.62
N THR A 51 -1.59 -11.76 11.31
CA THR A 51 -0.78 -11.06 12.31
C THR A 51 -0.95 -9.56 12.21
N ASP A 52 -0.70 -8.89 13.32
CA ASP A 52 -0.57 -7.43 13.34
C ASP A 52 0.61 -6.99 12.46
N LYS A 53 0.49 -5.81 11.85
CA LYS A 53 1.53 -5.23 11.00
C LYS A 53 1.71 -3.76 11.30
N SER A 54 2.95 -3.34 11.44
CA SER A 54 3.32 -1.93 11.49
C SER A 54 3.37 -1.35 10.09
N VAL A 55 2.66 -0.26 9.86
CA VAL A 55 2.57 0.36 8.55
C VAL A 55 3.00 1.82 8.61
N PHE A 56 3.97 2.18 7.77
CA PHE A 56 4.31 3.56 7.44
C PHE A 56 3.66 3.93 6.10
N LEU A 57 2.87 4.99 6.10
CA LEU A 57 2.26 5.57 4.91
C LEU A 57 2.67 7.03 4.77
N LYS A 58 3.27 7.37 3.63
CA LYS A 58 3.50 8.75 3.21
C LYS A 58 2.84 8.99 1.86
N VAL A 59 1.90 9.94 1.82
CA VAL A 59 1.27 10.39 0.58
C VAL A 59 1.98 11.65 0.09
N ASN A 60 2.21 11.74 -1.21
CA ASN A 60 2.68 12.93 -1.91
C ASN A 60 1.54 13.46 -2.79
N PRO A 61 0.65 14.30 -2.24
CA PRO A 61 -0.50 14.80 -2.95
C PRO A 61 -0.21 16.10 -3.70
N THR A 62 -0.76 16.21 -4.91
CA THR A 62 -0.88 17.42 -5.71
C THR A 62 -2.36 17.77 -5.84
N GLY A 63 -2.71 19.05 -5.66
CA GLY A 63 -4.12 19.48 -5.74
C GLY A 63 -4.98 19.09 -4.54
N TYR A 64 -4.41 18.59 -3.44
CA TYR A 64 -5.12 18.35 -2.18
C TYR A 64 -4.64 19.27 -1.05
N ARG A 65 -5.41 19.36 0.04
CA ARG A 65 -4.99 20.07 1.26
C ARG A 65 -3.67 19.51 1.83
N ARG A 66 -2.80 20.41 2.29
CA ARG A 66 -1.46 20.07 2.86
C ARG A 66 -1.51 19.10 4.05
N SER A 67 -2.64 18.98 4.75
CA SER A 67 -2.82 18.00 5.83
C SER A 67 -2.53 16.55 5.38
N ALA A 68 -2.72 16.24 4.10
CA ALA A 68 -2.47 14.93 3.52
C ALA A 68 -0.98 14.57 3.37
N GLN A 69 -0.05 15.54 3.50
CA GLN A 69 1.40 15.30 3.37
C GLN A 69 2.04 14.71 4.65
N ARG A 70 1.31 14.69 5.76
CA ARG A 70 1.84 14.19 7.04
C ARG A 70 2.00 12.66 6.96
N PRO A 71 3.21 12.12 7.16
CA PRO A 71 3.40 10.68 7.21
C PRO A 71 2.71 10.09 8.45
N ILE A 72 2.24 8.86 8.33
CA ILE A 72 1.52 8.14 9.38
C ILE A 72 2.21 6.82 9.62
N ILE A 73 2.49 6.53 10.89
CA ILE A 73 2.96 5.23 11.37
C ILE A 73 1.87 4.67 12.28
N LYS A 74 1.39 3.47 12.01
CA LYS A 74 0.33 2.84 12.81
C LYS A 74 0.43 1.33 12.78
N ASN A 75 0.12 0.68 13.90
CA ASN A 75 -0.14 -0.76 13.91
C ASN A 75 -1.53 -1.03 13.32
N ILE A 76 -1.59 -1.96 12.38
CA ILE A 76 -2.81 -2.41 11.70
C ILE A 76 -3.08 -3.85 12.17
N PRO A 77 -4.10 -4.07 13.01
CA PRO A 77 -4.41 -5.40 13.51
C PRO A 77 -4.66 -6.43 12.40
N ALA A 78 -4.45 -7.70 12.70
CA ALA A 78 -4.81 -8.80 11.80
C ALA A 78 -6.28 -8.67 11.31
N LYS A 79 -6.52 -9.03 10.05
CA LYS A 79 -7.86 -9.02 9.40
C LYS A 79 -8.64 -7.72 9.55
N SER A 80 -7.96 -6.58 9.63
CA SER A 80 -8.60 -5.29 9.92
C SER A 80 -8.41 -4.26 8.82
N LYS A 81 -9.35 -3.31 8.77
CA LYS A 81 -9.32 -2.13 7.91
C LYS A 81 -9.22 -0.88 8.76
N ILE A 82 -8.17 -0.10 8.58
CA ILE A 82 -7.93 1.10 9.38
C ILE A 82 -7.85 2.33 8.48
N GLN A 83 -8.60 3.37 8.85
CA GLN A 83 -8.51 4.67 8.20
C GLN A 83 -7.16 5.33 8.53
N MET A 84 -6.44 5.74 7.50
CA MET A 84 -5.16 6.45 7.64
C MET A 84 -5.35 7.95 7.51
N LEU A 85 -5.88 8.40 6.37
CA LEU A 85 -6.02 9.83 6.08
C LEU A 85 -7.18 10.11 5.14
N ILE A 86 -7.57 11.38 5.08
CA ILE A 86 -8.60 11.89 4.20
C ILE A 86 -7.95 12.89 3.24
N LEU A 87 -8.08 12.63 1.94
CA LEU A 87 -7.70 13.52 0.87
C LEU A 87 -8.87 14.46 0.55
N ILE A 88 -8.65 15.77 0.66
CA ILE A 88 -9.65 16.79 0.32
C ILE A 88 -9.10 17.60 -0.85
N PRO A 89 -9.70 17.50 -2.05
CA PRO A 89 -9.23 18.21 -3.24
C PRO A 89 -9.42 19.72 -3.08
N LEU A 90 -8.55 20.48 -3.72
CA LEU A 90 -8.68 21.92 -3.92
C LEU A 90 -9.55 22.19 -5.15
N THR A 91 -10.28 23.30 -5.15
CA THR A 91 -11.24 23.60 -6.22
C THR A 91 -10.55 23.86 -7.57
N ASP A 92 -9.35 24.45 -7.55
CA ASP A 92 -8.73 25.06 -8.74
C ASP A 92 -7.51 24.28 -9.26
N VAL A 93 -7.23 23.10 -8.72
CA VAL A 93 -6.04 22.31 -9.07
C VAL A 93 -6.40 20.85 -9.27
N GLU A 94 -5.95 20.26 -10.38
CA GLU A 94 -6.13 18.84 -10.65
C GLU A 94 -5.52 18.00 -9.53
N SER A 95 -6.31 17.03 -9.05
CA SER A 95 -6.03 16.29 -7.82
C SER A 95 -5.45 14.91 -8.14
N GLN A 96 -4.15 14.74 -7.89
CA GLN A 96 -3.43 13.47 -8.09
C GLN A 96 -2.49 13.20 -6.90
N TYR A 97 -2.15 11.95 -6.64
CA TYR A 97 -1.22 11.61 -5.56
C TYR A 97 -0.42 10.36 -5.86
N SER A 98 0.80 10.31 -5.31
CA SER A 98 1.59 9.08 -5.18
C SER A 98 1.77 8.73 -3.71
N TYR A 99 2.19 7.51 -3.40
CA TYR A 99 2.39 7.09 -2.01
C TYR A 99 3.58 6.15 -1.86
N ASN A 100 4.16 6.17 -0.66
CA ASN A 100 5.09 5.17 -0.16
C ASN A 100 4.41 4.42 0.97
N LEU A 101 4.27 3.10 0.81
CA LEU A 101 3.71 2.19 1.80
C LEU A 101 4.81 1.19 2.20
N ILE A 102 5.25 1.26 3.46
CA ILE A 102 6.24 0.35 4.03
C ILE A 102 5.55 -0.46 5.11
N ILE A 103 5.70 -1.79 5.07
CA ILE A 103 5.04 -2.74 5.96
C ILE A 103 6.14 -3.49 6.70
N ASN A 104 6.07 -3.44 8.02
CA ASN A 104 6.98 -4.10 8.94
C ASN A 104 6.20 -5.07 9.82
N GLU A 105 6.88 -6.11 10.31
CA GLU A 105 6.31 -7.05 11.28
C GLU A 105 5.99 -6.37 12.62
N GLU A 106 6.85 -5.46 13.07
CA GLU A 106 6.71 -4.77 14.36
C GLU A 106 6.86 -3.25 14.24
N LEU A 107 6.36 -2.52 15.23
CA LEU A 107 6.49 -1.06 15.31
C LEU A 107 7.90 -0.70 15.78
N GLU A 108 8.73 -0.19 14.87
CA GLU A 108 10.01 0.41 15.23
C GLU A 108 9.81 1.81 15.81
N THR A 109 10.02 1.97 17.11
CA THR A 109 10.08 3.29 17.76
C THR A 109 11.47 3.88 17.58
N ILE A 110 11.62 4.82 16.65
CA ILE A 110 12.87 5.58 16.51
C ILE A 110 12.88 6.69 17.57
N ASP A 111 13.57 6.45 18.69
CA ASP A 111 13.86 7.48 19.69
C ASP A 111 14.90 8.47 19.12
N VAL A 112 14.42 9.53 18.47
CA VAL A 112 15.28 10.62 18.00
C VAL A 112 15.73 11.44 19.21
N LYS A 113 16.87 11.07 19.81
CA LYS A 113 17.59 11.93 20.76
C LYS A 113 17.99 13.22 20.03
N HIS A 114 17.22 14.29 20.23
CA HIS A 114 17.60 15.63 19.80
C HIS A 114 18.84 16.08 20.59
N GLY A 115 20.03 15.78 20.07
CA GLY A 115 21.28 16.33 20.55
C GLY A 115 21.30 17.82 20.26
N LYS A 116 20.98 18.66 21.26
CA LYS A 116 21.25 20.09 21.20
C LYS A 116 22.76 20.30 21.09
N ASN A 117 23.28 20.43 19.87
CA ASN A 117 24.66 20.88 19.66
C ASN A 117 24.71 22.39 20.00
N LEU A 118 24.93 22.68 21.28
CA LEU A 118 25.21 24.04 21.76
C LEU A 118 26.57 24.44 21.18
N LYS A 119 26.56 25.20 20.07
CA LYS A 119 27.74 25.95 19.62
C LYS A 119 28.20 26.82 20.80
N LYS A 120 29.29 26.41 21.45
CA LYS A 120 30.00 27.23 22.43
C LYS A 120 30.57 28.43 21.67
N LYS A 121 29.83 29.53 21.69
CA LYS A 121 30.28 30.84 21.19
C LYS A 121 31.46 31.24 22.07
N GLY A 122 32.57 31.61 21.44
CA GLY A 122 33.87 31.77 22.06
C GLY A 122 33.89 32.67 23.29
N SER A 123 34.81 32.36 24.20
CA SER A 123 35.32 33.29 25.20
C SER A 123 36.81 33.49 24.93
N ILE A 124 37.11 34.73 24.55
CA ILE A 124 38.27 35.58 24.86
C ILE A 124 39.65 34.97 24.66
#